data_AF-A0A7S2WA00-F1
#
_entry.id   AF-A0A7S2WA00-F1
#
_cell.length_a   1.000
_cell.length_b   1.000
_cell.length_c   1.000
_cell.angle_alpha   90.00
_cell.angle_beta   90.00
_cell.angle_gamma   90.00
#
_symmetry.space_group_name_H-M   'P 1'
#
loop_
_entity.id
_entity.type
_entity.pdbx_description
1 polymer ?
#
loop_
_entity_poly.entity_id
_entity_poly.type
_entity_poly.pdbx_seq_one_letter_code
_entity_poly.pdbx_strand_id
1 'polypeptide(L)'
;APGSQGPDAMWAGLLSTVDEFRLYGYLTTSKIRILAAVEDDILPDQTASQRSKEANLKTLFSDIHSLYVEYILNPFNSKTGKIVSRRFDDGVQNLVNELNSNGSS
;
A
#
# COMPACT_ATOMS: atom_id res chain seq x y z
N ALA A 1 7.17 -14.62 8.06
CA ALA A 1 7.56 -16.02 8.40
C ALA A 1 8.34 -16.61 7.22
N PRO A 2 9.27 -17.54 7.42
CA PRO A 2 9.99 -18.15 6.30
C PRO A 2 8.98 -18.96 5.47
N GLY A 3 8.78 -18.58 4.20
CA GLY A 3 7.87 -19.27 3.27
C GLY A 3 6.77 -18.42 2.63
N SER A 4 6.66 -17.13 2.93
CA SER A 4 5.73 -16.25 2.20
C SER A 4 6.22 -16.05 0.76
N GLN A 5 5.43 -16.48 -0.23
CA GLN A 5 5.60 -16.18 -1.64
C GLN A 5 4.60 -15.09 -2.07
N GLY A 6 4.94 -14.27 -3.06
CA GLY A 6 4.04 -13.23 -3.58
C GLY A 6 3.98 -11.95 -2.72
N PRO A 7 2.86 -11.20 -2.74
CA PRO A 7 2.73 -9.91 -2.04
C PRO A 7 3.00 -9.99 -0.54
N ASP A 8 2.69 -11.15 0.07
CA ASP A 8 2.96 -11.42 1.48
C ASP A 8 4.46 -11.43 1.83
N ALA A 9 5.34 -11.71 0.86
CA ALA A 9 6.78 -11.64 1.05
C ALA A 9 7.30 -10.20 1.15
N MET A 10 6.55 -9.26 0.58
CA MET A 10 6.90 -7.83 0.52
C MET A 10 6.23 -7.04 1.64
N TRP A 11 5.23 -7.61 2.30
CA TRP A 11 4.56 -7.01 3.46
C TRP A 11 5.49 -6.91 4.67
N ALA A 12 5.82 -5.68 5.06
CA ALA A 12 6.61 -5.42 6.26
C ALA A 12 5.75 -5.25 7.52
N GLY A 13 4.44 -5.07 7.36
CA GLY A 13 3.53 -4.88 8.49
C GLY A 13 3.52 -3.45 9.04
N LEU A 14 3.01 -3.35 10.26
CA LEU A 14 3.07 -2.13 11.06
C LEU A 14 4.53 -1.84 11.42
N LEU A 15 5.03 -0.69 10.98
CA LEU A 15 6.39 -0.23 11.24
C LEU A 15 6.47 0.59 12.53
N SER A 16 5.49 1.47 12.73
CA SER A 16 5.43 2.37 13.87
C SER A 16 4.02 2.97 14.00
N THR A 17 3.73 3.51 15.17
CA THR A 17 2.56 4.34 15.45
C THR A 17 3.04 5.73 15.80
N VAL A 18 2.46 6.76 15.19
CA VAL A 18 2.82 8.16 15.41
C VAL A 18 1.53 8.92 15.66
N ASP A 19 1.35 9.41 16.88
CA ASP A 19 0.11 10.05 17.35
C ASP A 19 -1.12 9.20 17.02
N GLU A 20 -2.01 9.71 16.18
CA GLU A 20 -3.26 9.06 15.74
C GLU A 20 -3.09 8.27 14.43
N PHE A 21 -1.85 7.95 14.03
CA PHE A 21 -1.56 7.27 12.78
C PHE A 21 -0.76 5.98 12.98
N ARG A 22 -1.11 4.98 12.18
CA ARG A 22 -0.37 3.73 12.01
C ARG A 22 0.38 3.76 10.69
N LEU A 23 1.70 3.55 10.74
CA LEU A 23 2.58 3.51 9.58
C LEU A 23 2.80 2.07 9.13
N TYR A 24 2.38 1.75 7.90
CA TYR A 24 2.56 0.44 7.29
C TYR A 24 3.57 0.48 6.15
N GLY A 25 4.28 -0.64 5.95
CA GLY A 25 5.32 -0.76 4.94
C GLY A 25 5.14 -1.94 3.98
N TYR A 26 5.52 -1.71 2.73
CA TYR A 26 5.63 -2.72 1.69
C TYR A 26 6.97 -2.54 0.94
N LEU A 27 7.82 -3.55 1.01
CA LEU A 27 9.18 -3.55 0.48
C LEU A 27 9.31 -4.58 -0.63
N THR A 28 9.51 -4.11 -1.86
CA THR A 28 9.66 -4.99 -3.02
C THR A 28 11.06 -5.57 -3.09
N THR A 29 11.20 -6.69 -3.79
CA THR A 29 12.51 -7.29 -4.11
C THR A 29 13.40 -6.35 -4.94
N SER A 30 12.79 -5.47 -5.74
CA SER A 30 13.45 -4.40 -6.50
C SER A 30 13.83 -3.18 -5.65
N LYS A 31 13.76 -3.28 -4.32
CA LYS A 31 14.09 -2.22 -3.34
C LYS A 31 13.20 -0.98 -3.41
N ILE A 32 12.03 -1.08 -4.05
CA ILE A 32 10.99 -0.06 -3.95
C ILE A 32 10.35 -0.17 -2.57
N ARG A 33 10.10 0.98 -1.95
CA ARG A 33 9.49 1.07 -0.63
C ARG A 33 8.22 1.88 -0.76
N ILE A 34 7.09 1.26 -0.43
CA ILE A 34 5.80 1.92 -0.37
C ILE A 34 5.41 2.01 1.10
N LEU A 35 5.02 3.21 1.53
CA LEU A 35 4.65 3.50 2.91
C LEU A 35 3.25 4.11 2.89
N ALA A 36 2.41 3.72 3.86
CA ALA A 36 1.11 4.33 4.08
C ALA A 36 0.96 4.72 5.54
N ALA A 37 0.47 5.94 5.78
CA ALA A 37 -0.02 6.38 7.08
C ALA A 37 -1.54 6.25 7.06
N VAL A 38 -2.11 5.57 8.05
CA VAL A 38 -3.55 5.34 8.16
C VAL A 38 -4.00 5.76 9.55
N GLU A 39 -5.12 6.44 9.65
CA GLU A 39 -5.70 6.83 10.94
C GLU A 39 -5.95 5.60 11.82
N ASP A 40 -5.56 5.74 13.10
CA ASP A 40 -5.76 4.76 14.16
C ASP A 40 -7.15 4.90 14.77
N ASP A 41 -8.14 4.44 14.01
CA ASP A 41 -9.55 4.45 14.36
C ASP A 41 -10.03 3.15 15.03
N ILE A 42 -9.15 2.15 15.17
CA ILE A 42 -9.51 0.81 15.65
C ILE A 42 -9.21 0.68 17.15
N LEU A 43 -10.25 0.36 17.93
CA LEU A 43 -10.10 0.10 19.36
C LEU A 43 -9.25 -1.15 19.63
N PRO A 44 -8.50 -1.21 20.76
CA PRO A 44 -7.57 -2.32 21.05
C PRO A 44 -8.20 -3.71 21.09
N ASP A 45 -9.51 -3.81 21.33
CA ASP A 45 -10.26 -5.06 21.39
C ASP A 45 -10.78 -5.53 20.02
N GLN A 46 -10.71 -4.69 18.98
CA GLN A 46 -11.21 -4.96 17.63
C GLN A 46 -10.16 -5.60 16.71
N THR A 47 -9.53 -6.68 17.18
CA THR A 47 -8.47 -7.41 16.46
C THR A 47 -8.91 -8.02 15.12
N ALA A 48 -10.21 -8.28 14.94
CA ALA A 48 -10.76 -8.75 13.66
C ALA A 48 -10.79 -7.64 12.61
N SER A 49 -11.30 -6.46 12.97
CA SER A 49 -11.32 -5.27 12.10
C SER A 49 -9.91 -4.87 11.68
N GLN A 50 -8.95 -4.95 12.60
CA GLN A 50 -7.56 -4.68 12.29
C GLN A 50 -6.97 -5.64 11.25
N ARG A 51 -7.24 -6.95 11.38
CA ARG A 51 -6.77 -7.94 10.39
C ARG A 51 -7.39 -7.70 9.01
N SER A 52 -8.66 -7.33 8.95
CA SER A 52 -9.32 -6.98 7.68
C SER A 52 -8.70 -5.73 7.05
N LYS A 53 -8.42 -4.69 7.85
CA LYS A 53 -7.76 -3.46 7.39
C LYS A 53 -6.34 -3.75 6.87
N GLU A 54 -5.57 -4.57 7.57
CA GLU A 54 -4.25 -5.02 7.11
C GLU A 54 -4.31 -5.84 5.82
N ALA A 55 -5.31 -6.71 5.65
CA ALA A 55 -5.52 -7.46 4.42
C ALA A 55 -5.82 -6.52 3.23
N ASN A 56 -6.68 -5.53 3.43
CA ASN A 56 -6.98 -4.53 2.41
C ASN A 56 -5.76 -3.67 2.06
N LEU A 57 -4.93 -3.31 3.05
CA LEU A 57 -3.69 -2.59 2.83
C LEU A 57 -2.67 -3.40 2.02
N LYS A 58 -2.56 -4.71 2.27
CA LYS A 58 -1.70 -5.59 1.45
C LYS A 58 -2.11 -5.57 -0.01
N THR A 59 -3.41 -5.65 -0.29
CA THR A 59 -3.96 -5.55 -1.65
C THR A 59 -3.63 -4.19 -2.26
N LEU A 60 -3.91 -3.10 -1.53
CA LEU A 60 -3.59 -1.73 -1.96
C LEU A 60 -2.12 -1.60 -2.37
N PHE A 61 -1.18 -2.06 -1.54
CA PHE A 61 0.24 -1.97 -1.84
C PHE A 61 0.65 -2.78 -3.07
N SER A 62 0.07 -3.97 -3.24
CA SER A 62 0.28 -4.80 -4.42
C SER A 62 -0.19 -4.09 -5.70
N ASP A 63 -1.33 -3.43 -5.64
CA ASP A 63 -1.93 -2.74 -6.78
C ASP A 63 -1.19 -1.44 -7.12
N ILE A 64 -0.78 -0.65 -6.12
CA ILE A 64 0.11 0.51 -6.31
C ILE A 64 1.44 0.08 -6.94
N HIS A 65 2.02 -1.04 -6.48
CA HIS A 65 3.24 -1.57 -7.08
C HIS A 65 3.03 -1.94 -8.56
N SER A 66 1.88 -2.51 -8.92
CA SER A 66 1.54 -2.83 -10.30
C SER A 66 1.44 -1.56 -11.17
N LEU A 67 0.77 -0.51 -10.67
CA LEU A 67 0.75 0.80 -11.34
C LEU A 67 2.14 1.39 -11.53
N TYR A 68 3.03 1.23 -10.53
CA TYR A 68 4.40 1.71 -10.61
C TYR A 68 5.22 0.95 -11.65
N VAL A 69 5.04 -0.38 -11.73
CA VAL A 69 5.65 -1.21 -12.76
C VAL A 69 5.19 -0.80 -14.15
N GLU A 70 3.88 -0.58 -14.36
CA GLU A 70 3.35 -0.05 -15.63
C GLU A 70 3.98 1.29 -16.00
N TYR A 71 4.11 2.20 -15.03
CA TYR A 71 4.73 3.50 -15.23
C TYR A 71 6.21 3.41 -15.66
N ILE A 72 7.02 2.58 -14.98
CA ILE A 72 8.45 2.43 -15.29
C ILE A 72 8.70 1.67 -16.59
N LEU A 73 7.83 0.73 -16.93
CA LEU A 73 7.93 -0.06 -18.16
C LEU A 73 7.46 0.71 -19.40
N ASN A 74 6.83 1.88 -19.25
CA ASN A 74 6.52 2.75 -20.36
C ASN A 74 7.82 3.28 -21.01
N PRO A 75 8.09 2.95 -22.29
CA PRO A 75 9.35 3.32 -22.97
C PRO A 75 9.49 4.83 -23.20
N PHE A 76 8.41 5.60 -23.06
CA PHE A 76 8.39 7.05 -23.24
C PHE A 76 8.53 7.83 -21.92
N ASN A 77 8.53 7.14 -20.77
CA ASN A 77 8.70 7.81 -19.47
C ASN A 77 10.18 8.01 -19.15
N SER A 78 10.51 9.18 -18.61
CA SER A 78 11.80 9.41 -17.97
C SER A 78 11.90 8.51 -16.73
N LYS A 79 12.77 7.49 -16.79
CA LYS A 79 12.94 6.46 -15.74
C LYS A 79 13.60 6.99 -14.45
N THR A 80 13.83 8.29 -14.35
CA THR A 80 14.55 8.93 -13.25
C THR A 80 13.76 10.13 -12.74
N GLY A 81 13.79 10.32 -11.41
CA GLY A 81 13.13 11.45 -10.76
C GLY A 81 11.70 11.16 -10.30
N LYS A 82 10.91 12.24 -10.19
CA LYS A 82 9.53 12.19 -9.68
C LYS A 82 8.62 11.48 -10.68
N ILE A 83 7.66 10.69 -10.19
CA ILE A 83 6.58 10.14 -11.02
C ILE A 83 5.73 11.31 -11.51
N VAL A 84 5.61 11.47 -12.83
CA VAL A 84 4.75 12.47 -13.47
C VAL A 84 3.85 11.73 -14.45
N SER A 85 2.70 11.26 -13.98
CA SER A 85 1.76 10.49 -14.80
C SER A 85 0.35 10.62 -14.25
N ARG A 86 -0.51 11.31 -15.00
CA ARG A 86 -1.93 11.44 -14.66
C ARG A 86 -2.61 10.08 -14.50
N ARG A 87 -2.28 9.11 -15.35
CA ARG A 87 -2.82 7.74 -15.26
C ARG A 87 -2.42 7.07 -13.94
N PHE A 88 -1.18 7.28 -13.48
CA PHE A 88 -0.72 6.74 -12.21
C PHE A 88 -1.44 7.42 -11.04
N ASP A 89 -1.53 8.75 -11.07
CA ASP A 89 -2.21 9.54 -10.03
C ASP A 89 -3.70 9.15 -9.91
N ASP A 90 -4.42 9.10 -11.04
CA ASP A 90 -5.83 8.69 -11.09
C ASP A 90 -6.01 7.24 -10.59
N GLY A 91 -5.08 6.34 -10.94
CA GLY A 91 -5.09 4.95 -10.49
C GLY A 91 -4.92 4.81 -8.98
N VAL A 92 -3.93 5.50 -8.40
CA VAL A 92 -3.71 5.50 -6.94
C VAL A 92 -4.91 6.10 -6.21
N GLN A 93 -5.48 7.21 -6.72
CA GLN A 93 -6.65 7.83 -6.11
C GLN A 93 -7.86 6.88 -6.07
N ASN A 94 -8.10 6.14 -7.16
CA ASN A 94 -9.18 5.15 -7.21
C ASN A 94 -8.97 4.03 -6.19
N LEU A 95 -7.75 3.48 -6.10
CA LEU A 95 -7.43 2.43 -5.13
C LEU A 95 -7.63 2.90 -3.68
N VAL A 96 -7.26 4.14 -3.36
CA VAL A 96 -7.48 4.72 -2.02
C VAL A 96 -8.97 4.94 -1.76
N ASN A 97 -9.73 5.39 -2.75
CA ASN A 97 -11.19 5.56 -2.61
C ASN A 97 -11.89 4.22 -2.37
N GLU A 98 -11.48 3.16 -3.06
CA GLU A 98 -11.98 1.80 -2.88
C GLU A 98 -11.66 1.27 -1.48
N LEU A 99 -10.42 1.47 -1.00
CA LEU A 99 -10.01 1.11 0.36
C LEU A 99 -10.91 1.78 1.41
N ASN A 100 -11.14 3.08 1.28
CA ASN A 100 -11.95 3.85 2.22
C ASN A 100 -13.43 3.47 2.17
N SER A 101 -13.94 3.15 0.98
CA SER A 101 -15.31 2.68 0.78
C SER A 101 -15.53 1.31 1.44
N ASN A 102 -14.56 0.41 1.33
CA ASN A 102 -14.59 -0.92 1.95
C ASN A 102 -14.48 -0.88 3.49
N GLY A 103 -14.00 0.22 4.06
CA GLY A 103 -13.93 0.43 5.51
C GLY A 103 -15.21 1.01 6.13
N SER A 104 -16.19 1.41 5.32
CA SER A 104 -17.41 2.11 5.76
C SER A 104 -18.64 1.20 5.91
N SER A 105 -18.46 -0.13 5.98
CA SER A 105 -19.54 -1.12 6.07
C SER A 105 -19.68 -1.72 7.46
#